data_AF-A0A7L1PSQ0-F1
#
_entry.id   AF-A0A7L1PSQ0-F1
#
_cell.length_a   1.000
_cell.length_b   1.000
_cell.length_c   1.000
_cell.angle_alpha   90.00
_cell.angle_beta   90.00
_cell.angle_gamma   90.00
#
_symmetry.space_group_name_H-M   'P 1'
#
loop_
_entity.id
_entity.type
_entity.pdbx_description
1 polymer ?
#
loop_
_entity_poly.entity_id
_entity_poly.type
_entity_poly.pdbx_seq_one_letter_code
_entity_poly.pdbx_strand_id
1 'polypeptide(L)' 'FGRGAEIPCVLAISNEFVVLLDWGAKEVVFNCFTGDVIGWSAEGAALRIYHGRGDLVSVRVVGAGEDGVEGAAEEVREI' A
#
# COMPACT_ATOMS: atom_id res chain seq x y z
N PHE A 1 -17.41 -6.98 8.79
CA PHE A 1 -16.41 -7.88 8.21
C PHE A 1 -15.03 -7.31 8.51
N GLY A 2 -14.28 -8.05 9.34
CA GLY A 2 -12.91 -7.82 9.82
C GLY A 2 -12.34 -6.40 9.75
N ARG A 3 -12.58 -5.57 10.77
CA ARG A 3 -11.60 -4.53 11.11
C ARG A 3 -10.42 -5.25 11.77
N GLY A 4 -9.54 -5.82 10.95
CA GLY A 4 -8.18 -6.11 11.38
C GLY A 4 -7.58 -4.82 11.95
N ALA A 5 -6.76 -4.93 12.99
CA ALA A 5 -6.08 -3.76 13.53
C ALA A 5 -5.32 -3.06 12.40
N GLU A 6 -5.49 -1.74 12.29
CA GLU A 6 -4.68 -0.96 11.36
C GLU A 6 -3.25 -0.91 11.89
N ILE A 7 -2.29 -1.20 11.01
CA ILE A 7 -0.88 -1.20 11.34
C ILE A 7 -0.22 -0.10 10.52
N PRO A 8 0.58 0.79 11.14
CA PRO A 8 1.42 1.73 10.41
C PRO A 8 2.35 0.97 9.45
N CYS A 9 2.15 1.17 8.16
CA CYS A 9 2.92 0.47 7.14
C CYS A 9 3.34 1.38 5.99
N VAL A 10 4.35 0.94 5.26
CA VAL A 10 4.80 1.53 4.00
C VAL A 10 4.39 0.61 2.86
N LEU A 11 3.81 1.20 1.81
CA LEU A 11 3.53 0.50 0.55
C LEU A 11 4.74 0.60 -0.38
N ALA A 12 5.25 -0.53 -0.82
CA ALA A 12 6.31 -0.63 -1.83
C ALA A 12 5.78 -1.39 -3.05
N ILE A 13 6.06 -0.87 -4.25
CA ILE A 13 5.65 -1.44 -5.52
C ILE A 13 6.88 -1.55 -6.43
N SER A 14 7.06 -2.72 -7.03
CA SER A 14 8.01 -2.95 -8.11
C SER A 14 7.30 -3.61 -9.29
N ASN A 15 8.05 -3.86 -10.37
CA ASN A 15 7.53 -4.62 -11.50
C ASN A 15 7.10 -6.05 -11.09
N GLU A 16 7.75 -6.64 -10.08
CA GLU A 16 7.50 -8.03 -9.68
C GLU A 16 6.61 -8.16 -8.45
N PHE A 17 6.66 -7.21 -7.51
CA PHE A 17 6.02 -7.34 -6.21
C PHE A 17 5.24 -6.10 -5.78
N VAL A 18 4.15 -6.35 -5.07
CA VAL A 18 3.47 -5.37 -4.21
C VAL A 18 3.65 -5.83 -2.77
N VAL A 19 4.21 -4.97 -1.93
CA VAL A 19 4.60 -5.30 -0.55
C VAL A 19 4.09 -4.23 0.42
N LEU A 20 3.59 -4.65 1.59
CA LEU A 20 3.44 -3.78 2.76
C LEU A 20 4.43 -4.17 3.84
N LEU A 21 5.11 -3.17 4.36
CA LEU A 21 6.09 -3.30 5.44
C LEU A 21 5.55 -2.64 6.70
N ASP A 22 5.47 -3.36 7.82
CA ASP A 22 5.31 -2.74 9.13
C ASP A 22 6.61 -1.98 9.46
N TRP A 23 6.50 -0.65 9.56
CA TRP A 23 7.66 0.21 9.79
C TRP A 23 8.25 0.04 11.19
N GLY A 24 7.42 -0.24 12.19
CA GLY A 24 7.82 -0.40 13.58
C GLY A 24 8.47 -1.76 13.81
N ALA A 25 7.85 -2.83 13.32
CA ALA A 25 8.37 -4.19 13.43
C ALA A 25 9.53 -4.50 12.46
N LYS A 26 9.67 -3.71 11.38
CA LYS A 26 10.59 -3.97 10.26
C LYS A 26 10.32 -5.32 9.58
N GLU A 27 9.03 -5.67 9.44
CA GLU A 27 8.59 -6.94 8.87
C GLU A 27 7.68 -6.74 7.65
N VAL A 28 7.72 -7.72 6.73
CA VAL A 28 6.78 -7.81 5.61
C VAL A 28 5.46 -8.38 6.13
N VAL A 29 4.40 -7.55 6.10
CA VAL A 29 3.06 -7.95 6.56
C VAL A 29 2.12 -8.31 5.39
N PHE A 30 2.49 -7.92 4.17
CA PHE A 30 1.80 -8.33 2.95
C PHE A 30 2.81 -8.41 1.81
N ASN A 31 2.69 -9.44 0.97
CA ASN A 31 3.39 -9.54 -0.30
C ASN A 31 2.50 -10.27 -1.32
N CYS A 32 2.49 -9.80 -2.56
CA CYS A 32 2.00 -10.57 -3.69
C CYS A 32 2.83 -10.25 -4.94
N PHE A 33 2.77 -11.13 -5.93
CA PHE A 33 3.28 -10.80 -7.26
C PHE A 33 2.39 -9.74 -7.90
N THR A 34 2.98 -8.79 -8.62
CA THR A 34 2.22 -7.78 -9.36
C THR A 34 1.24 -8.43 -10.36
N GLY A 35 1.61 -9.57 -10.94
CA GLY A 35 0.75 -10.35 -11.83
C GLY A 35 -0.49 -10.98 -11.15
N ASP A 36 -0.50 -11.08 -9.82
CA ASP A 36 -1.65 -11.58 -9.06
C ASP A 36 -2.65 -10.45 -8.73
N VAL A 37 -2.31 -9.19 -8.98
CA VAL A 37 -3.24 -8.06 -8.80
C VAL A 37 -4.27 -8.08 -9.94
N ILE A 38 -5.53 -8.32 -9.59
CA ILE A 38 -6.63 -8.41 -10.56
C ILE A 38 -7.38 -7.09 -10.72
N GLY A 39 -7.16 -6.13 -9.81
CA GLY A 39 -7.74 -4.79 -9.89
C GLY A 39 -7.41 -3.95 -8.67
N TRP A 40 -7.61 -2.65 -8.78
CA TRP A 40 -7.44 -1.71 -7.68
C TRP A 40 -8.44 -0.55 -7.80
N SER A 41 -8.75 0.09 -6.68
CA SER A 41 -9.53 1.33 -6.67
C SER A 41 -9.02 2.29 -5.60
N ALA A 42 -9.12 3.58 -5.88
CA ALA A 42 -8.76 4.64 -4.95
C ALA A 42 -10.00 5.47 -4.61
N GLU A 43 -10.16 5.79 -3.33
CA GLU A 43 -11.25 6.61 -2.82
C GLU A 43 -10.72 7.53 -1.71
N GLY A 44 -10.63 8.83 -2.00
CA GLY A 44 -9.98 9.78 -1.10
C GLY A 44 -8.52 9.38 -0.83
N ALA A 45 -8.17 9.21 0.44
CA ALA A 45 -6.84 8.81 0.89
C ALA A 45 -6.65 7.29 1.02
N ALA A 46 -7.61 6.48 0.56
CA ALA A 46 -7.58 5.03 0.65
C ALA A 46 -7.35 4.37 -0.72
N LEU A 47 -6.46 3.37 -0.76
CA LEU A 47 -6.19 2.50 -1.88
C LEU A 47 -6.60 1.06 -1.53
N ARG A 48 -7.43 0.46 -2.36
CA ARG A 48 -7.89 -0.94 -2.27
C ARG A 48 -7.24 -1.73 -3.40
N ILE A 49 -6.58 -2.83 -3.07
CA ILE A 49 -5.93 -3.72 -4.03
C ILE A 49 -6.58 -5.10 -3.92
N TYR A 50 -7.13 -5.57 -5.03
CA TYR A 50 -7.73 -6.90 -5.16
C TYR A 50 -6.72 -7.83 -5.81
N HIS A 51 -6.48 -9.00 -5.22
CA HIS A 51 -5.46 -9.93 -5.68
C HIS A 51 -5.91 -11.40 -5.61
N GLY A 52 -5.19 -12.27 -6.32
CA GLY A 52 -5.43 -13.71 -6.35
C GLY A 52 -6.85 -14.05 -6.80
N ARG A 53 -7.65 -14.62 -5.88
CA ARG A 53 -9.04 -15.03 -6.13
C ARG A 53 -10.09 -13.99 -5.67
N GLY A 54 -9.66 -12.74 -5.45
CA GLY A 54 -10.53 -11.65 -4.98
C GLY A 54 -10.29 -11.25 -3.52
N ASP A 55 -9.15 -11.63 -2.95
CA ASP A 55 -8.72 -11.15 -1.63
C ASP A 55 -8.41 -9.64 -1.71
N LEU A 56 -8.60 -8.94 -0.59
CA LEU A 56 -8.49 -7.49 -0.51
C LEU A 56 -7.46 -7.08 0.53
N VAL A 57 -6.49 -6.26 0.11
CA VAL A 57 -5.69 -5.44 1.02
C VAL A 57 -6.06 -3.97 0.83
N SER A 58 -6.22 -3.25 1.94
CA SER A 58 -6.53 -1.83 1.93
C SER A 58 -5.47 -1.08 2.71
N VAL A 59 -4.97 -0.01 2.10
CA VAL A 59 -4.04 0.94 2.71
C VAL A 59 -4.65 2.33 2.66
N ARG A 60 -4.36 3.15 3.67
CA ARG A 60 -4.82 4.54 3.71
C ARG A 60 -3.70 5.44 4.21
N VAL A 61 -3.63 6.64 3.66
CA VAL A 61 -2.76 7.69 4.19
C VAL A 61 -3.41 8.24 5.46
N VAL A 62 -2.67 8.22 6.57
CA VAL A 62 -3.13 8.78 7.84
C VAL A 62 -2.49 10.17 8.00
N GLY A 63 -3.26 11.22 7.68
CA GLY A 63 -2.93 12.61 7.99
C GLY A 63 -2.54 13.48 6.79
N ALA A 64 -3.44 14.39 6.42
CA ALA A 64 -3.08 15.75 6.03
C ALA A 64 -3.67 16.68 7.09
N GLY A 65 -2.96 16.88 8.21
CA GLY A 65 -3.03 18.16 8.90
C GLY A 65 -2.28 19.19 8.06
N GLU A 66 -2.65 20.46 8.12
CA GLU A 66 -2.33 21.54 7.16
C GLU A 66 -0.85 21.82 6.83
N ASP A 67 0.13 21.05 7.31
CA ASP A 67 1.53 21.21 6.95
C ASP A 67 2.17 19.87 6.56
N GLY A 68 2.39 19.70 5.26
CA GLY A 68 3.50 18.89 4.73
C GLY A 68 3.24 17.39 4.58
N VAL A 69 2.92 16.99 3.36
CA VAL A 69 3.27 15.66 2.87
C VAL A 69 4.81 15.59 2.79
N GLU A 70 5.45 15.00 3.79
CA GLU A 70 6.80 14.42 3.65
C GLU A 70 6.65 12.91 3.38
N GLY A 71 5.86 12.59 2.36
CA GLY A 71 5.88 11.29 1.71
C GLY A 71 6.63 11.49 0.40
N ALA A 72 7.94 11.24 0.41
CA ALA A 72 8.80 11.27 -0.75
C ALA A 72 8.30 10.26 -1.81
N ALA A 73 7.35 10.67 -2.65
CA ALA A 73 7.20 10.12 -3.98
C ALA A 73 8.29 10.76 -4.84
N GLU A 74 9.50 10.23 -4.76
CA GLU A 74 10.54 10.53 -5.74
C GLU A 74 10.09 9.91 -7.07
N GLU A 75 9.69 10.75 -8.02
CA GLU A 75 9.43 10.38 -9.39
C GLU A 75 10.75 9.86 -10.00
N VAL A 76 10.96 8.54 -9.99
CA VAL A 76 12.06 7.92 -10.74
C VAL A 76 11.75 8.08 -12.23
N ARG A 77 12.33 9.10 -12.86
CA ARG A 77 12.37 9.22 -14.32
C ARG A 77 13.47 8.30 -14.83
N GLU A 78 13.10 7.26 -15.57
CA GLU A 78 14.06 6.54 -16.41
C GLU A 78 14.63 7.50 -17.46
N ILE A 79 15.95 7.37 -17.69
CA ILE A 79 16.77 8.17 -18.62
C ILE A 79 16.68 7.58 -20.03
#